data_AF-A0A661XV73-F1
#
_entry.id   AF-A0A661XV73-F1
#
_cell.length_a   1.000
_cell.length_b   1.000
_cell.length_c   1.000
_cell.angle_alpha   90.00
_cell.angle_beta   90.00
_cell.angle_gamma   90.00
#
_symmetry.space_group_name_H-M   'P 1'
#
loop_
_entity.id
_entity.type
_entity.pdbx_description
1 polymer ?
#
loop_
_entity_poly.entity_id
_entity_poly.type
_entity_poly.pdbx_seq_one_letter_code
_entity_poly.pdbx_strand_id
1 'polypeptide(L)' 'SKDSKNTFAVGVGVWPVAGRLQVRGKYIIDYGVRQRFQNRYWGLSLIFITGLLSEKDPE' A
#
# COMPACT_ATOMS: atom_id res chain seq x y z
N SER A 1 -15.36 16.69 21.52
CA SER A 1 -15.08 16.87 20.07
C SER A 1 -14.21 15.72 19.61
N LYS A 2 -14.68 14.87 18.69
CA LYS A 2 -13.89 13.76 18.14
C LYS A 2 -13.00 14.32 17.02
N ASP A 3 -11.69 14.21 17.16
CA ASP A 3 -10.77 14.63 16.09
C ASP A 3 -10.85 13.60 14.95
N SER A 4 -11.08 14.07 13.73
CA SER A 4 -11.20 13.22 12.54
C SER A 4 -10.01 13.50 11.62
N LYS A 5 -9.19 12.48 11.40
CA LYS A 5 -8.12 12.49 10.41
C LYS A 5 -8.63 11.77 9.16
N ASN A 6 -8.49 12.40 8.03
CA ASN A 6 -8.79 11.83 6.74
C ASN A 6 -7.48 11.63 5.97
N THR A 7 -7.38 10.52 5.26
CA THR A 7 -6.19 10.17 4.46
C THR A 7 -6.62 10.00 3.02
N PHE A 8 -5.96 10.71 2.11
CA PHE A 8 -6.09 10.52 0.68
C PHE A 8 -4.80 9.92 0.13
N ALA A 9 -4.90 8.81 -0.59
CA ALA A 9 -3.74 8.15 -1.20
C ALA A 9 -4.04 7.81 -2.65
N VAL A 10 -3.16 8.26 -3.56
CA VAL A 10 -3.18 7.86 -4.96
C VAL A 10 -1.92 7.05 -5.25
N GLY A 11 -2.02 6.01 -6.06
CA GLY A 11 -0.86 5.19 -6.35
C GLY A 11 -1.01 4.37 -7.61
N VAL A 12 0.14 4.05 -8.19
CA VAL A 12 0.26 3.20 -9.37
C VAL A 12 1.10 1.99 -9.01
N GLY A 13 0.74 0.85 -9.57
CA GLY A 13 1.43 -0.40 -9.32
C GLY A 13 1.62 -1.19 -10.58
N VAL A 14 2.72 -1.93 -10.63
CA VAL A 14 3.07 -2.83 -11.71
C VAL A 14 3.42 -4.20 -11.15
N TRP A 15 3.38 -5.19 -12.02
CA TRP A 15 3.81 -6.55 -11.73
C TRP A 15 5.06 -6.87 -12.53
N PRO A 16 6.28 -6.56 -12.03
CA PRO A 16 7.50 -6.87 -12.76
C PRO A 16 7.67 -8.37 -12.98
N VAL A 17 7.19 -9.17 -12.03
CA VAL A 17 7.07 -10.62 -12.18
C VAL A 17 5.60 -10.97 -12.02
N ALA A 18 4.97 -11.35 -13.14
CA ALA A 18 3.55 -11.66 -13.19
C ALA A 18 3.17 -12.70 -12.11
N GLY A 19 2.20 -12.34 -11.27
CA GLY A 19 1.70 -13.20 -10.19
C GLY A 19 2.67 -13.45 -9.03
N ARG A 20 3.89 -12.90 -9.05
CA ARG A 20 4.90 -13.10 -8.00
C ARG A 20 5.34 -11.83 -7.30
N LEU A 21 5.53 -10.74 -8.04
CA LEU A 21 6.02 -9.49 -7.46
C LEU A 21 5.12 -8.34 -7.87
N GLN A 22 4.45 -7.72 -6.90
CA GLN A 22 3.79 -6.43 -7.08
C GLN A 22 4.64 -5.34 -6.47
N VAL A 23 4.93 -4.31 -7.26
CA VAL A 23 5.57 -3.07 -6.81
C VAL A 23 4.56 -1.94 -6.98
N ARG A 24 4.27 -1.22 -5.91
CA ARG A 24 3.32 -0.10 -5.93
C ARG A 24 3.90 1.11 -5.22
N GLY A 25 3.96 2.23 -5.95
CA GLY A 25 4.24 3.55 -5.39
C GLY A 25 2.93 4.27 -5.07
N LYS A 26 2.87 4.92 -3.91
CA LYS A 26 1.73 5.73 -3.48
C LYS A 26 2.20 7.11 -3.04
N TYR A 27 1.46 8.13 -3.42
CA TYR A 27 1.55 9.46 -2.83
C TYR A 27 0.39 9.65 -1.86
N ILE A 28 0.71 9.99 -0.61
CA ILE A 28 -0.25 9.98 0.49
C ILE A 28 -0.30 11.37 1.12
N ILE A 29 -1.52 11.85 1.35
CA ILE A 29 -1.83 13.14 1.95
C ILE A 29 -2.77 12.91 3.12
N ASP A 30 -2.30 13.26 4.32
CA ASP A 30 -3.12 13.24 5.52
C ASP A 30 -3.63 14.66 5.83
N TYR A 31 -4.93 14.78 6.07
CA TYR A 31 -5.59 16.03 6.46
C TYR A 31 -6.47 15.82 7.70
N GLY A 32 -6.16 16.55 8.78
CA GLY A 32 -6.98 16.61 9.98
C GLY A 32 -7.83 17.88 10.00
N VAL A 33 -9.12 17.76 10.30
CA VAL A 33 -10.05 18.91 10.30
C VAL A 33 -9.74 19.91 11.44
N ARG A 34 -9.06 19.47 12.51
CA ARG A 34 -8.63 20.34 13.63
C ARG A 34 -7.13 20.50 13.79
N GLN A 35 -6.34 19.50 13.40
CA GLN A 35 -4.89 19.56 13.44
C GLN A 35 -4.36 19.83 12.03
N ARG A 36 -3.91 21.07 11.80
CA ARG A 36 -3.35 21.59 10.53
C ARG A 36 -1.99 20.96 10.15
N PHE A 37 -1.80 19.68 10.42
CA PHE A 37 -0.65 18.91 9.95
C PHE A 37 -1.01 18.30 8.61
N GLN A 38 -0.71 19.04 7.55
CA GLN A 38 -0.80 18.53 6.18
C GLN A 38 0.46 17.69 5.91
N ASN A 39 0.44 16.44 6.34
CA ASN A 39 1.55 15.52 6.08
C ASN A 39 1.44 14.98 4.66
N ARG A 40 2.57 15.03 3.94
CA ARG A 40 2.71 14.50 2.59
C ARG A 40 3.89 13.55 2.57
N TYR A 41 3.68 12.32 2.14
CA TYR A 41 4.73 11.32 2.10
C TYR A 41 4.53 10.35 0.94
N TRP A 42 5.65 9.74 0.56
CA TRP A 42 5.69 8.66 -0.42
C TRP A 42 5.64 7.33 0.31
N GLY A 43 4.80 6.42 -0.18
CA GLY A 43 4.74 5.04 0.28
C GLY A 43 5.19 4.09 -0.83
N LEU A 44 6.06 3.15 -0.49
CA LEU A 44 6.42 2.02 -1.35
C LEU A 44 5.82 0.75 -0.76
N SER A 45 5.09 0.00 -1.57
CA SER A 45 4.50 -1.28 -1.20
C SER A 45 5.05 -2.36 -2.12
N LEU A 46 5.66 -3.38 -1.51
CA LEU A 46 6.24 -4.54 -2.16
C LEU A 46 5.50 -5.77 -1.66
N ILE A 47 4.89 -6.53 -2.57
CA ILE A 47 4.24 -7.80 -2.25
C ILE A 47 4.95 -8.87 -3.06
N PHE A 48 5.54 -9.84 -2.36
CA PHE A 48 6.18 -11.00 -2.95
C PHE A 48 5.41 -12.27 -2.60
N ILE A 49 4.91 -12.96 -3.62
CA ILE A 49 4.16 -14.21 -3.51
C ILE A 49 5.14 -15.35 -3.81
N THR A 50 5.56 -16.04 -2.75
CA THR A 50 6.60 -17.10 -2.79
C THR A 50 6.10 -18.45 -3.27
N GLY A 51 4.81 -18.62 -3.51
CA GLY A 51 4.23 -19.92 -3.89
C GLY A 51 4.14 -20.94 -2.75
N LEU A 52 4.38 -20.53 -1.49
CA LEU A 52 4.35 -21.41 -0.32
C LEU A 52 2.99 -22.09 -0.08
N LEU A 53 1.90 -21.54 -0.62
CA LEU A 53 0.55 -22.13 -0.57
C LEU A 53 0.25 -23.08 -1.75
N SER A 54 1.23 -23.30 -2.64
CA SER A 54 1.10 -24.15 -3.84
C SER A 54 2.01 -25.37 -3.78
N GLU A 55 2.49 -25.76 -2.59
CA GLU A 55 3.02 -27.10 -2.38
C GLU A 55 1.86 -28.06 -2.58
N LYS A 56 1.81 -28.65 -3.77
CA LYS A 56 0.89 -29.73 -4.12
C LYS A 56 1.21 -30.84 -3.13
N ASP A 57 0.25 -31.18 -2.25
CA ASP A 57 0.35 -32.34 -1.38
C ASP A 57 0.88 -33.52 -2.22
N PRO A 58 2.01 -34.15 -1.82
CA PRO A 58 2.45 -35.36 -2.48
C PRO A 58 1.44 -36.47 -2.12
N GLU A 59 0.61 -36.86 -3.09
CA GLU A 59 -0.14 -38.13 -3.07
C GLU A 59 0.82 -39.33 -3.00
#